data_AF-A0A7V0ZHS9-F1
#
_entry.id   AF-A0A7V0ZHS9-F1
#
_cell.length_a   1.000
_cell.length_b   1.000
_cell.length_c   1.000
_cell.angle_alpha   90.00
_cell.angle_beta   90.00
_cell.angle_gamma   90.00
#
_symmetry.space_group_name_H-M   'P 1'
#
loop_
_entity.id
_entity.type
_entity.pdbx_description
1 polymer ?
#
loop_
_entity_poly.entity_id
_entity_poly.type
_entity_poly.pdbx_seq_one_letter_code
_entity_poly.pdbx_strand_id
1 'polypeptide(L)'
;MGLFKRNLLWILFLVLINLVWGWGYDVHKRINYKAAQILEGPLGAFTQHHADALALYAPVADYIKNTYTDEFHRHFIDADLYAEYPFTELFTDYEILVDLYGEEKIKKWGSAPWAIENSANILIKMFKQQR
;
A
#
# COMPACT_ATOMS: atom_id res chain seq x y z
N MET A 1 20.88 28.93 31.85
CA MET A 1 19.45 28.73 31.47
C MET A 1 19.22 28.45 29.98
N GLY A 2 20.11 28.86 29.05
CA GLY A 2 19.91 28.65 27.60
C GLY A 2 20.13 27.22 27.09
N LEU A 3 21.10 26.49 27.64
CA LEU A 3 21.40 25.11 27.21
C LEU A 3 20.24 24.14 27.49
N PHE A 4 19.59 24.29 28.65
CA PHE A 4 18.47 23.44 29.07
C PHE A 4 17.24 23.65 28.19
N LYS A 5 16.95 24.91 27.82
CA LYS A 5 15.87 25.25 26.88
C LYS A 5 16.15 24.73 25.47
N ARG A 6 17.41 24.79 25.01
CA ARG A 6 17.81 24.25 23.70
C ARG A 6 17.65 22.72 23.64
N ASN A 7 18.06 22.00 24.68
CA ASN A 7 17.90 20.55 24.73
C ASN A 7 16.43 20.15 24.84
N LEU A 8 15.60 20.92 25.56
CA LEU A 8 14.16 20.70 25.63
C LEU A 8 13.46 20.88 24.27
N LEU A 9 13.90 21.85 23.46
CA LEU A 9 13.37 22.04 22.10
C LEU A 9 13.71 20.87 21.17
N TRP A 10 14.92 20.31 21.28
CA TRP A 10 15.31 19.12 20.51
C TRP A 10 14.54 17.87 20.94
N ILE A 11 14.35 17.66 22.23
CA ILE A 11 13.53 16.56 22.76
C ILE A 11 12.08 16.72 22.29
N LEU A 12 11.52 17.93 22.36
CA LEU A 12 10.16 18.20 21.89
C LEU A 12 10.04 17.94 20.38
N PHE A 13 11.01 18.37 19.58
CA PHE A 13 11.03 18.11 18.14
C PHE A 13 11.07 16.60 17.82
N LEU A 14 11.91 15.83 18.52
CA LEU A 14 11.97 14.37 18.38
C LEU A 14 10.70 13.66 18.86
N VAL A 15 9.97 14.22 19.83
CA VAL A 15 8.66 13.67 20.24
C VAL A 15 7.60 13.99 19.18
N LEU A 16 7.60 15.21 18.63
CA LEU A 16 6.61 15.64 17.64
C LEU A 16 6.76 14.93 16.29
N ILE A 17 7.98 14.56 15.86
CA ILE A 17 8.17 13.80 14.62
C ILE A 17 7.53 12.40 14.70
N ASN A 18 7.44 11.84 15.91
CA ASN A 18 6.78 10.56 16.17
C ASN A 18 5.24 10.68 16.25
N LEU A 19 4.65 11.86 16.05
CA LEU A 19 3.19 12.03 15.99
C LEU A 19 2.67 12.08 14.55
N VAL A 20 3.54 12.21 13.55
CA VAL A 20 3.17 12.29 12.14
C VAL A 20 3.39 10.93 11.49
N TRP A 21 2.43 10.02 11.68
CA TRP A 21 2.41 8.73 10.98
C TRP A 21 1.56 8.89 9.71
N GLY A 22 2.18 8.68 8.55
CA GLY A 22 1.47 8.77 7.26
C GLY A 22 0.61 7.54 6.95
N TRP A 23 0.87 6.40 7.60
CA TRP A 23 0.25 5.10 7.33
C TRP A 23 0.09 4.29 8.62
N GLY A 24 -0.80 3.29 8.58
CA GLY A 24 -1.15 2.46 9.74
C GLY A 24 -2.63 2.07 9.70
N TYR A 25 -3.06 1.23 10.64
CA TYR A 25 -4.40 0.63 10.59
C TYR A 25 -5.54 1.65 10.48
N ASP A 26 -5.45 2.78 11.20
CA ASP A 26 -6.46 3.83 11.13
C ASP A 26 -6.49 4.53 9.77
N VAL A 27 -5.32 4.82 9.20
CA VAL A 27 -5.19 5.48 7.91
C VAL A 27 -5.70 4.58 6.78
N HIS A 28 -5.35 3.28 6.78
CA HIS A 28 -5.87 2.33 5.80
C HIS A 28 -7.40 2.26 5.81
N LYS A 29 -8.02 2.23 7.00
CA LYS A 29 -9.48 2.28 7.15
C LYS A 29 -10.07 3.57 6.57
N ARG A 30 -9.49 4.74 6.90
CA ARG A 30 -9.99 6.04 6.42
C ARG A 30 -9.89 6.21 4.91
N ILE A 31 -8.75 5.82 4.33
CA ILE A 31 -8.54 5.88 2.89
C ILE A 31 -9.56 5.01 2.17
N ASN A 32 -9.75 3.76 2.60
CA ASN A 32 -10.72 2.85 1.97
C ASN A 32 -12.16 3.34 2.15
N TYR A 33 -12.52 3.82 3.34
CA TYR A 33 -13.84 4.40 3.56
C TYR A 33 -14.09 5.58 2.63
N LYS A 34 -13.14 6.51 2.49
CA LYS A 34 -13.28 7.66 1.60
C LYS A 34 -13.28 7.27 0.13
N ALA A 35 -12.44 6.32 -0.29
CA ALA A 35 -12.44 5.79 -1.66
C ALA A 35 -13.80 5.18 -2.02
N ALA A 36 -14.39 4.39 -1.12
CA ALA A 36 -15.71 3.82 -1.30
C ALA A 36 -16.82 4.88 -1.43
N GLN A 37 -16.62 6.09 -0.88
CA GLN A 37 -17.61 7.17 -0.92
C GLN A 37 -17.51 8.04 -2.18
N ILE A 38 -16.33 8.13 -2.80
CA ILE A 38 -16.10 9.02 -3.96
C ILE A 38 -16.30 8.35 -5.32
N LEU A 39 -16.36 7.01 -5.35
CA LEU A 39 -16.61 6.28 -6.60
C LEU A 39 -18.03 6.54 -7.11
N GLU A 40 -18.15 6.66 -8.42
CA GLU A 40 -19.42 6.92 -9.12
C GLU A 40 -19.95 5.69 -9.87
N GLY A 41 -21.17 5.79 -10.38
CA GLY A 41 -21.81 4.74 -11.17
C GLY A 41 -22.19 3.49 -10.36
N PRO A 42 -22.45 2.34 -11.04
CA PRO A 42 -22.87 1.10 -10.38
C PRO A 42 -21.85 0.58 -9.34
N LEU A 43 -20.54 0.69 -9.64
CA LEU A 43 -19.49 0.30 -8.70
C LEU A 43 -19.45 1.25 -7.49
N GLY A 44 -19.69 2.55 -7.70
CA GLY A 44 -19.85 3.53 -6.63
C GLY A 44 -20.98 3.17 -5.68
N ALA A 45 -22.17 2.88 -6.20
CA ALA A 45 -23.32 2.47 -5.37
C ALA A 45 -23.02 1.20 -4.53
N PHE A 46 -22.35 0.21 -5.13
CA PHE A 46 -21.92 -1.00 -4.42
C PHE A 46 -20.91 -0.68 -3.30
N THR A 47 -19.85 0.07 -3.61
CA THR A 47 -18.80 0.38 -2.63
C THR A 47 -19.31 1.28 -1.51
N GLN A 48 -20.17 2.25 -1.80
CA GLN A 48 -20.84 3.08 -0.80
C GLN A 48 -21.69 2.25 0.18
N HIS A 49 -22.46 1.29 -0.33
CA HIS A 49 -23.27 0.38 0.48
C HIS A 49 -22.41 -0.50 1.43
N HIS A 50 -21.17 -0.79 1.04
CA HIS A 50 -20.23 -1.63 1.79
C HIS A 50 -19.06 -0.87 2.42
N ALA A 51 -19.14 0.47 2.53
CA ALA A 51 -18.00 1.32 2.92
C ALA A 51 -17.40 0.95 4.28
N ASP A 52 -18.25 0.63 5.27
CA ASP A 52 -17.79 0.21 6.61
C ASP A 52 -17.03 -1.12 6.58
N ALA A 53 -17.51 -2.08 5.78
CA ALA A 53 -16.85 -3.37 5.62
C ALA A 53 -15.51 -3.21 4.89
N LEU A 54 -15.48 -2.45 3.79
CA LEU A 54 -14.25 -2.14 3.05
C LEU A 54 -13.23 -1.45 3.94
N ALA A 55 -13.67 -0.51 4.79
CA ALA A 55 -12.82 0.11 5.79
C ALA A 55 -12.30 -0.93 6.77
N LEU A 56 -13.17 -1.73 7.40
CA LEU A 56 -12.80 -2.74 8.40
C LEU A 56 -11.74 -3.73 7.90
N TYR A 57 -11.85 -4.18 6.64
CA TYR A 57 -10.92 -5.14 6.05
C TYR A 57 -9.68 -4.50 5.40
N ALA A 58 -9.63 -3.17 5.25
CA ALA A 58 -8.48 -2.47 4.68
C ALA A 58 -7.10 -2.82 5.31
N PRO A 59 -6.95 -2.94 6.64
CA PRO A 59 -5.66 -3.26 7.25
C PRO A 59 -5.32 -4.77 7.26
N VAL A 60 -6.13 -5.64 6.66
CA VAL A 60 -5.90 -7.11 6.71
C VAL A 60 -4.57 -7.52 6.10
N ALA A 61 -4.19 -6.89 4.98
CA ALA A 61 -2.89 -7.10 4.34
C ALA A 61 -1.74 -6.90 5.35
N ASP A 62 -1.82 -5.85 6.18
CA ASP A 62 -0.82 -5.60 7.22
C ASP A 62 -0.89 -6.61 8.38
N TYR A 63 -2.06 -7.15 8.71
CA TYR A 63 -2.20 -8.15 9.76
C TYR A 63 -1.54 -9.48 9.38
N ILE A 64 -1.67 -9.88 8.11
CA ILE A 64 -1.22 -11.21 7.67
C ILE A 64 0.24 -11.23 7.19
N LYS A 65 0.87 -10.08 6.92
CA LYS A 65 2.20 -10.03 6.29
C LYS A 65 3.33 -10.74 7.04
N ASN A 66 3.18 -10.88 8.37
CA ASN A 66 4.17 -11.58 9.20
C ASN A 66 3.92 -13.10 9.28
N THR A 67 2.73 -13.57 8.92
CA THR A 67 2.34 -14.99 8.98
C THR A 67 2.24 -15.63 7.60
N TYR A 68 1.86 -14.84 6.59
CA TYR A 68 1.81 -15.26 5.20
C TYR A 68 2.99 -14.65 4.45
N THR A 69 4.01 -15.47 4.21
CA THR A 69 5.32 -15.05 3.70
C THR A 69 5.24 -14.35 2.34
N ASP A 70 4.23 -14.66 1.54
CA ASP A 70 4.02 -14.06 0.22
C ASP A 70 3.23 -12.74 0.25
N GLU A 71 2.91 -12.19 1.43
CA GLU A 71 2.22 -10.88 1.51
C GLU A 71 3.22 -9.73 1.69
N PHE A 72 4.26 -9.88 2.51
CA PHE A 72 5.12 -8.76 2.93
C PHE A 72 5.65 -7.90 1.77
N HIS A 73 6.15 -8.54 0.71
CA HIS A 73 6.75 -7.88 -0.44
C HIS A 73 5.75 -7.08 -1.29
N ARG A 74 4.45 -7.28 -1.10
CA ARG A 74 3.39 -6.55 -1.83
C ARG A 74 3.12 -5.15 -1.26
N HIS A 75 3.80 -4.78 -0.18
CA HIS A 75 3.54 -3.54 0.58
C HIS A 75 4.48 -2.39 0.21
N PHE A 76 5.52 -2.65 -0.58
CA PHE A 76 6.52 -1.66 -0.95
C PHE A 76 7.09 -1.92 -2.35
N ILE A 77 7.91 -0.99 -2.81
CA ILE A 77 8.74 -1.11 -3.99
C ILE A 77 10.01 -0.28 -3.78
N ASP A 78 11.16 -0.94 -3.87
CA ASP A 78 12.49 -0.34 -3.91
C ASP A 78 12.85 -0.07 -5.37
N ALA A 79 12.27 0.99 -5.93
CA ALA A 79 12.27 1.27 -7.37
C ALA A 79 13.67 1.40 -7.99
N ASP A 80 14.64 1.86 -7.21
CA ASP A 80 16.05 2.01 -7.60
C ASP A 80 16.77 0.67 -7.83
N LEU A 81 16.22 -0.43 -7.32
CA LEU A 81 16.72 -1.78 -7.62
C LEU A 81 16.20 -2.32 -8.97
N TYR A 82 15.14 -1.71 -9.50
CA TYR A 82 14.54 -2.09 -10.78
C TYR A 82 15.01 -1.22 -11.94
N ALA A 83 15.05 0.10 -11.74
CA ALA A 83 15.40 1.04 -12.81
C ALA A 83 16.06 2.29 -12.24
N GLU A 84 16.81 3.00 -13.07
CA GLU A 84 17.32 4.32 -12.73
C GLU A 84 16.23 5.39 -12.89
N TYR A 85 16.30 6.45 -12.08
CA TYR A 85 15.44 7.63 -12.25
C TYR A 85 15.61 8.18 -13.69
N PRO A 86 14.52 8.48 -14.43
CA PRO A 86 13.15 8.73 -13.97
C PRO A 86 12.20 7.51 -13.99
N PHE A 87 12.72 6.29 -13.88
CA PHE A 87 11.95 5.05 -13.74
C PHE A 87 11.04 4.74 -14.95
N THR A 88 11.44 5.14 -16.15
CA THR A 88 10.65 4.91 -17.38
C THR A 88 10.51 3.43 -17.72
N GLU A 89 11.42 2.58 -17.24
CA GLU A 89 11.45 1.14 -17.52
C GLU A 89 10.61 0.31 -16.53
N LEU A 90 10.10 0.93 -15.45
CA LEU A 90 9.35 0.26 -14.40
C LEU A 90 7.89 -0.08 -14.78
N PHE A 91 7.38 0.50 -15.88
CA PHE A 91 6.03 0.24 -16.39
C PHE A 91 6.00 -1.03 -17.26
N THR A 92 6.31 -2.18 -16.68
CA THR A 92 6.34 -3.48 -17.36
C THR A 92 5.45 -4.50 -16.65
N ASP A 93 5.06 -5.55 -17.34
CA ASP A 93 4.24 -6.63 -16.78
C ASP A 93 5.04 -7.43 -15.74
N TYR A 94 4.35 -8.02 -14.76
CA TYR A 94 5.00 -8.78 -13.69
C TYR A 94 5.80 -9.98 -14.23
N GLU A 95 5.29 -10.63 -15.27
CA GLU A 95 5.95 -11.75 -15.95
C GLU A 95 7.31 -11.34 -16.52
N ILE A 96 7.40 -10.13 -17.10
CA ILE A 96 8.65 -9.59 -17.64
C ILE A 96 9.65 -9.33 -16.50
N LEU A 97 9.19 -8.83 -15.35
CA LEU A 97 10.06 -8.70 -14.18
C LEU A 97 10.61 -10.04 -13.71
N VAL A 98 9.77 -11.07 -13.68
CA VAL A 98 10.19 -12.43 -13.27
C VAL A 98 11.26 -12.95 -14.23
N ASP A 99 11.10 -12.75 -15.53
CA ASP A 99 12.10 -13.15 -16.52
C ASP A 99 13.43 -12.39 -16.38
N LEU A 100 13.39 -11.10 -16.02
CA LEU A 100 14.58 -10.27 -15.87
C LEU A 100 15.33 -10.49 -14.54
N TYR A 101 14.60 -10.60 -13.43
CA TYR A 101 15.18 -10.53 -12.09
C TYR A 101 14.99 -11.82 -11.27
N GLY A 102 14.01 -12.64 -11.63
CA GLY A 102 13.58 -13.81 -10.86
C GLY A 102 12.76 -13.45 -9.62
N GLU A 103 11.86 -14.35 -9.22
CA GLU A 103 10.92 -14.12 -8.12
C GLU A 103 11.60 -13.82 -6.77
N GLU A 104 12.71 -14.49 -6.45
CA GLU A 104 13.40 -14.31 -5.17
C GLU A 104 13.94 -12.89 -4.97
N LYS A 105 14.35 -12.21 -6.04
CA LYS A 105 14.77 -10.80 -5.96
C LYS A 105 13.57 -9.89 -5.82
N ILE A 106 12.52 -10.15 -6.60
CA ILE A 106 11.28 -9.37 -6.55
C ILE A 106 10.65 -9.41 -5.15
N LYS A 107 10.63 -10.58 -4.50
CA LYS A 107 10.16 -10.71 -3.11
C LYS A 107 11.00 -9.91 -2.10
N LYS A 108 12.25 -9.58 -2.42
CA LYS A 108 13.10 -8.75 -1.56
C LYS A 108 12.96 -7.26 -1.87
N TRP A 109 12.82 -6.91 -3.15
CA TRP A 109 12.77 -5.53 -3.64
C TRP A 109 11.36 -4.93 -3.60
N GLY A 110 10.34 -5.78 -3.47
CA GLY A 110 8.96 -5.34 -3.33
C GLY A 110 8.23 -5.20 -4.67
N SER A 111 6.95 -5.50 -4.67
CA SER A 111 6.12 -5.61 -5.87
C SER A 111 4.76 -4.90 -5.75
N ALA A 112 4.67 -3.86 -4.93
CA ALA A 112 3.40 -3.18 -4.64
C ALA A 112 2.57 -2.76 -5.88
N PRO A 113 3.14 -2.16 -6.94
CA PRO A 113 2.36 -1.79 -8.14
C PRO A 113 1.69 -3.00 -8.81
N TRP A 114 2.41 -4.11 -8.96
CA TRP A 114 1.88 -5.34 -9.57
C TRP A 114 0.89 -6.07 -8.67
N ALA A 115 1.04 -5.96 -7.34
CA ALA A 115 0.04 -6.48 -6.42
C ALA A 115 -1.31 -5.74 -6.53
N ILE A 116 -1.26 -4.42 -6.75
CA ILE A 116 -2.46 -3.60 -7.03
C ILE A 116 -3.11 -4.04 -8.35
N GLU A 117 -2.32 -4.15 -9.42
CA GLU A 117 -2.81 -4.60 -10.73
C GLU A 117 -3.46 -6.00 -10.65
N ASN A 118 -2.76 -6.97 -10.04
CA ASN A 118 -3.29 -8.33 -9.87
C ASN A 118 -4.62 -8.33 -9.10
N SER A 119 -4.71 -7.55 -8.01
CA SER A 119 -5.95 -7.43 -7.24
C SER A 119 -7.09 -6.84 -8.06
N ALA A 120 -6.82 -5.80 -8.85
CA ALA A 120 -7.81 -5.20 -9.75
C ALA A 120 -8.27 -6.18 -10.83
N ASN A 121 -7.35 -6.93 -11.45
CA ASN A 121 -7.65 -7.94 -12.46
C ASN A 121 -8.50 -9.08 -11.90
N ILE A 122 -8.22 -9.52 -10.67
CA ILE A 122 -9.05 -10.51 -9.96
C ILE A 122 -10.48 -9.99 -9.77
N LEU A 123 -10.64 -8.77 -9.27
CA LEU A 123 -11.96 -8.16 -9.06
C LEU A 123 -12.73 -8.03 -10.39
N ILE A 124 -12.09 -7.51 -11.44
CA ILE A 124 -12.70 -7.40 -12.78
C ILE A 124 -13.19 -8.77 -13.26
N LYS A 125 -12.36 -9.81 -13.09
CA LYS A 125 -12.72 -11.18 -13.46
C LYS A 125 -13.91 -11.68 -12.66
N MET A 126 -13.94 -11.46 -11.35
CA MET A 126 -15.05 -11.88 -10.48
C MET A 126 -16.36 -11.17 -10.84
N PHE A 127 -16.33 -9.86 -11.07
CA PHE A 127 -17.51 -9.11 -11.51
C PHE A 127 -18.04 -9.59 -12.86
N LYS A 128 -17.16 -9.87 -13.84
CA LYS A 128 -17.56 -10.47 -15.13
C LYS A 128 -18.21 -11.84 -14.96
N GLN A 129 -17.83 -12.58 -13.92
CA GLN A 129 -18.38 -13.89 -13.59
C GLN A 129 -19.59 -13.83 -12.65
N GLN A 130 -20.05 -12.64 -12.26
CA GLN A 130 -21.14 -12.43 -11.30
C GLN A 130 -20.89 -13.15 -9.96
N ARG A 131 -19.65 -13.10 -9.47
CA ARG A 131 -19.20 -13.67 -8.19
C ARG A 131 -18.76 -12.60 -7.22
#